data_AF-A0A7V0S0H5-F1
#
_entry.id   AF-A0A7V0S0H5-F1
#
_cell.length_a   1.000
_cell.length_b   1.000
_cell.length_c   1.000
_cell.angle_alpha   90.00
_cell.angle_beta   90.00
_cell.angle_gamma   90.00
#
_symmetry.space_group_name_H-M   'P 1'
#
loop_
_entity.id
_entity.type
_entity.pdbx_description
1 polymer ?
#
loop_
_entity_poly.entity_id
_entity_poly.type
_entity_poly.pdbx_seq_one_letter_code
_entity_poly.pdbx_strand_id
1 'polypeptide(L)'
;MIVAALFTLAFTLSSCGGGAKQAETETTDISKEETFKSVTKYPIPTAFEVIKMLDKAGASYIISLNNPTENVDKYFTEKSKALNLGVYGADLSYASTYQMKQETMNYLNVSKKLIDDLKISTAFNKEFAQRIEDNIDNKDELIKIITDSFYDTYESLLNEGKDNVSLLVMTGSWIEGLFITTQITVTSENSSDFMTIVANQKDPLNKLFELMQPFAEDEVISEMMETLKPLKTIFDQVEGEAVTQEQFEAIEKEITKVRTEIVG
;
A
#
# COMPACT_ATOMS: atom_id res chain seq x y z
N MET A 1 -56.27 80.20 11.08
CA MET A 1 -56.64 79.76 12.44
C MET A 1 -56.68 78.25 12.46
N ILE A 2 -55.80 77.69 13.28
CA ILE A 2 -55.61 76.31 13.78
C ILE A 2 -56.65 75.27 13.28
N VAL A 3 -56.19 74.30 12.49
CA VAL A 3 -56.85 73.01 12.26
C VAL A 3 -56.14 71.96 13.09
N ALA A 4 -56.95 71.24 13.85
CA ALA A 4 -56.62 70.16 14.77
C ALA A 4 -56.22 68.86 14.05
N ALA A 5 -55.49 68.01 14.76
CA ALA A 5 -55.95 66.68 15.21
C ALA A 5 -54.79 65.69 15.28
N LEU A 6 -54.74 64.99 16.42
CA LEU A 6 -53.82 63.92 16.76
C LEU A 6 -53.91 62.75 15.78
N PHE A 7 -52.77 62.13 15.49
CA PHE A 7 -52.70 60.69 15.24
C PHE A 7 -51.40 60.14 15.83
N THR A 8 -51.56 59.37 16.91
CA THR A 8 -50.57 58.45 17.47
C THR A 8 -50.45 57.22 16.57
N LEU A 9 -49.23 56.80 16.26
CA LEU A 9 -48.98 55.45 15.74
C LEU A 9 -47.76 54.87 16.47
N ALA A 10 -48.05 53.88 17.32
CA ALA A 10 -47.06 53.06 18.00
C ALA A 10 -46.56 51.99 17.02
N PHE A 11 -45.24 51.91 16.83
CA PHE A 11 -44.59 50.76 16.19
C PHE A 11 -43.89 49.94 17.27
N THR A 12 -44.45 48.76 17.53
CA THR A 12 -43.83 47.68 18.29
C THR A 12 -42.89 46.90 17.36
N LEU A 13 -41.60 46.82 17.70
CA LEU A 13 -40.67 45.90 17.06
C LEU A 13 -40.75 44.54 17.75
N SER A 14 -41.25 43.55 17.01
CA SER A 14 -41.28 42.14 17.40
C SER A 14 -39.88 41.54 17.30
N SER A 15 -39.32 41.17 18.44
CA SER A 15 -38.16 40.28 18.59
C SER A 15 -38.67 38.84 18.57
N CYS A 16 -38.16 38.03 17.62
CA CYS A 16 -38.41 36.59 17.59
C CYS A 16 -37.23 35.89 16.89
N GLY A 17 -36.81 34.75 17.46
CA GLY A 17 -36.04 33.73 16.74
C GLY A 17 -34.61 33.52 17.20
N GLY A 18 -34.41 33.06 18.44
CA GLY A 18 -33.16 32.42 18.86
C GLY A 18 -33.00 31.08 18.16
N GLY A 19 -32.19 31.06 17.10
CA GLY A 19 -31.72 29.86 16.42
C GLY A 19 -30.38 29.40 16.99
N ALA A 20 -30.28 28.12 17.32
CA ALA A 20 -29.11 27.46 17.86
C ALA A 20 -27.87 27.69 16.96
N LYS A 21 -26.74 28.02 17.59
CA LYS A 21 -25.41 27.96 16.96
C LYS A 21 -25.16 26.54 16.50
N GLN A 22 -25.31 26.29 15.20
CA GLN A 22 -24.63 25.21 14.53
C GLN A 22 -23.14 25.56 14.58
N ALA A 23 -22.38 24.79 15.35
CA ALA A 23 -20.95 24.73 15.17
C ALA A 23 -20.73 24.19 13.75
N GLU A 24 -20.23 25.04 12.86
CA GLU A 24 -19.51 24.57 11.69
C GLU A 24 -18.31 23.79 12.24
N THR A 25 -18.46 22.48 12.27
CA THR A 25 -17.31 21.59 12.33
C THR A 25 -16.57 21.84 11.04
N GLU A 26 -15.47 22.58 11.11
CA GLU A 26 -14.40 22.54 10.12
C GLU A 26 -14.03 21.06 9.95
N THR A 27 -14.66 20.41 8.97
CA THR A 27 -14.10 19.20 8.38
C THR A 27 -12.74 19.62 7.88
N THR A 28 -11.72 19.16 8.59
CA THR A 28 -10.32 19.36 8.25
C THR A 28 -10.12 18.69 6.90
N ASP A 29 -10.31 19.48 5.85
CA ASP A 29 -9.81 19.27 4.50
C ASP A 29 -8.28 19.42 4.62
N ILE A 30 -7.65 18.50 5.35
CA ILE A 30 -6.26 18.15 5.09
C ILE A 30 -6.33 17.62 3.67
N SER A 31 -6.04 18.50 2.71
CA SER A 31 -6.32 18.23 1.32
C SER A 31 -5.68 16.89 0.97
N LYS A 32 -6.37 16.06 0.18
CA LYS A 32 -5.82 14.77 -0.30
C LYS A 32 -4.39 14.94 -0.85
N GLU A 33 -4.12 16.11 -1.41
CA GLU A 33 -2.79 16.57 -1.85
C GLU A 33 -1.77 16.81 -0.71
N GLU A 34 -2.13 17.32 0.46
CA GLU A 34 -1.18 17.56 1.57
C GLU A 34 -0.68 16.26 2.22
N THR A 35 -1.54 15.24 2.34
CA THR A 35 -1.16 13.92 2.90
C THR A 35 -0.14 13.21 2.01
N PHE A 36 -0.21 13.38 0.69
CA PHE A 36 0.71 12.75 -0.27
C PHE A 36 1.90 13.64 -0.66
N LYS A 37 1.71 14.96 -0.83
CA LYS A 37 2.81 15.89 -1.21
C LYS A 37 3.81 16.15 -0.09
N SER A 38 3.41 15.99 1.17
CA SER A 38 4.36 16.04 2.29
C SER A 38 5.24 14.79 2.40
N VAL A 39 4.91 13.74 1.63
CA VAL A 39 5.55 12.43 1.64
C VAL A 39 6.35 12.27 0.34
N THR A 40 7.55 12.87 0.29
CA THR A 40 8.49 12.69 -0.83
C THR A 40 9.23 11.34 -0.77
N LYS A 41 8.86 10.45 0.16
CA LYS A 41 9.51 9.15 0.39
C LYS A 41 8.42 8.10 0.60
N TYR A 42 8.56 6.93 -0.02
CA TYR A 42 7.63 5.82 0.13
C TYR A 42 7.27 5.58 1.62
N PRO A 43 5.98 5.58 2.00
CA PRO A 43 5.54 5.84 3.37
C PRO A 43 5.57 4.63 4.32
N ILE A 44 5.80 3.43 3.80
CA ILE A 44 5.90 2.18 4.58
C ILE A 44 7.20 1.45 4.20
N PRO A 45 7.69 0.46 4.97
CA PRO A 45 8.79 -0.39 4.51
C PRO A 45 8.41 -1.05 3.18
N THR A 46 9.32 -0.97 2.21
CA THR A 46 9.17 -1.68 0.94
C THR A 46 9.22 -3.19 1.17
N ALA A 47 8.61 -3.98 0.26
CA ALA A 47 8.76 -5.44 0.31
C ALA A 47 10.24 -5.86 0.32
N PHE A 48 11.09 -5.11 -0.39
CA PHE A 48 12.54 -5.30 -0.35
C PHE A 48 13.12 -5.21 1.07
N GLU A 49 12.78 -4.16 1.84
CA GLU A 49 13.26 -3.98 3.21
C GLU A 49 12.81 -5.11 4.13
N VAL A 50 11.56 -5.59 3.99
CA VAL A 50 11.03 -6.74 4.74
C VAL A 50 11.78 -8.02 4.37
N ILE A 51 11.97 -8.29 3.09
CA ILE A 51 12.69 -9.47 2.59
C ILE A 51 14.16 -9.47 3.07
N LYS A 52 14.79 -8.30 3.15
CA LYS A 52 16.14 -8.17 3.71
C LYS A 52 16.18 -8.53 5.20
N MET A 53 15.11 -8.26 5.96
CA MET A 53 15.02 -8.71 7.36
C MET A 53 14.94 -10.25 7.43
N LEU A 54 14.19 -10.89 6.52
CA LEU A 54 14.10 -12.34 6.43
C LEU A 54 15.46 -12.99 6.09
N ASP A 55 16.16 -12.46 5.07
CA ASP A 55 17.51 -12.91 4.68
C ASP A 55 18.49 -12.79 5.87
N LYS A 56 18.45 -11.68 6.62
CA LYS A 56 19.28 -11.48 7.82
C LYS A 56 18.93 -12.43 8.96
N ALA A 57 17.67 -12.81 9.10
CA ALA A 57 17.21 -13.80 10.07
C ALA A 57 17.48 -15.26 9.60
N GLY A 58 18.13 -15.44 8.44
CA GLY A 58 18.58 -16.74 7.95
C GLY A 58 17.53 -17.53 7.17
N ALA A 59 16.49 -16.86 6.66
CA ALA A 59 15.52 -17.49 5.77
C ALA A 59 16.21 -18.00 4.50
N SER A 60 15.66 -19.07 3.92
CA SER A 60 16.08 -19.60 2.62
C SER A 60 15.08 -19.21 1.53
N TYR A 61 15.53 -19.21 0.28
CA TYR A 61 14.66 -18.97 -0.86
C TYR A 61 13.76 -20.17 -1.16
N ILE A 62 12.47 -19.95 -1.36
CA ILE A 62 11.47 -20.96 -1.70
C ILE A 62 10.86 -20.59 -3.05
N ILE A 63 11.27 -21.30 -4.10
CA ILE A 63 10.91 -21.01 -5.50
C ILE A 63 9.39 -20.95 -5.72
N SER A 64 8.63 -21.81 -5.04
CA SER A 64 7.18 -21.95 -5.27
C SER A 64 6.32 -20.86 -4.64
N LEU A 65 6.90 -19.88 -3.94
CA LEU A 65 6.11 -18.83 -3.27
C LEU A 65 5.68 -17.71 -4.20
N ASN A 66 6.53 -17.37 -5.17
CA ASN A 66 6.30 -16.22 -6.02
C ASN A 66 5.07 -16.37 -6.92
N ASN A 67 4.52 -15.25 -7.38
CA ASN A 67 3.42 -15.26 -8.34
C ASN A 67 3.92 -15.81 -9.70
N PRO A 68 3.27 -16.83 -10.30
CA PRO A 68 3.64 -17.32 -11.62
C PRO A 68 3.59 -16.20 -12.67
N THR A 69 4.67 -16.03 -13.44
CA THR A 69 4.78 -14.92 -14.40
C THR A 69 3.72 -14.95 -15.51
N GLU A 70 3.18 -16.12 -15.81
CA GLU A 70 2.10 -16.33 -16.77
C GLU A 70 0.80 -15.66 -16.32
N ASN A 71 0.64 -15.37 -15.02
CA ASN A 71 -0.55 -14.67 -14.51
C ASN A 71 -0.60 -13.21 -14.97
N VAL A 72 0.49 -12.62 -15.46
CA VAL A 72 0.49 -11.24 -15.98
C VAL A 72 -0.57 -11.04 -17.08
N ASP A 73 -0.85 -12.09 -17.86
CA ASP A 73 -1.83 -12.06 -18.95
C ASP A 73 -3.29 -12.13 -18.47
N LYS A 74 -3.52 -12.38 -17.18
CA LYS A 74 -4.85 -12.45 -16.56
C LYS A 74 -5.31 -11.09 -16.00
N TYR A 75 -4.41 -10.12 -15.87
CA TYR A 75 -4.72 -8.83 -15.26
C TYR A 75 -5.24 -7.84 -16.30
N PHE A 76 -6.56 -7.64 -16.31
CA PHE A 76 -7.23 -6.81 -17.32
C PHE A 76 -7.60 -5.41 -16.82
N THR A 77 -8.08 -5.31 -15.58
CA THR A 77 -8.54 -4.04 -14.99
C THR A 77 -7.37 -3.23 -14.44
N GLU A 78 -7.51 -1.91 -14.36
CA GLU A 78 -6.51 -1.04 -13.73
C GLU A 78 -6.21 -1.48 -12.29
N LYS A 79 -7.25 -1.83 -11.52
CA LYS A 79 -7.12 -2.40 -10.17
C LYS A 79 -6.22 -3.64 -10.16
N SER A 80 -6.53 -4.64 -11.00
CA SER A 80 -5.77 -5.90 -11.04
C SER A 80 -4.32 -5.70 -11.46
N LYS A 81 -4.06 -4.79 -12.41
CA LYS A 81 -2.71 -4.45 -12.87
C LYS A 81 -1.91 -3.72 -11.81
N ALA A 82 -2.52 -2.74 -11.13
CA ALA A 82 -1.87 -1.95 -10.09
C ALA A 82 -1.48 -2.83 -8.89
N LEU A 83 -2.41 -3.64 -8.37
CA LEU A 83 -2.12 -4.59 -7.30
C LEU A 83 -0.99 -5.55 -7.69
N ASN A 84 -1.07 -6.14 -8.89
CA ASN A 84 -0.08 -7.14 -9.30
C ASN A 84 1.26 -6.53 -9.73
N LEU A 85 1.34 -5.23 -10.07
CA LEU A 85 2.62 -4.53 -10.18
C LEU A 85 3.31 -4.48 -8.81
N GLY A 86 2.55 -4.24 -7.74
CA GLY A 86 3.05 -4.35 -6.36
C GLY A 86 3.54 -5.77 -6.01
N VAL A 87 2.73 -6.78 -6.32
CA VAL A 87 3.07 -8.20 -6.11
C VAL A 87 4.37 -8.57 -6.83
N TYR A 88 4.47 -8.31 -8.14
CA TYR A 88 5.68 -8.64 -8.88
C TYR A 88 6.89 -7.80 -8.47
N GLY A 89 6.70 -6.59 -7.94
CA GLY A 89 7.77 -5.83 -7.30
C GLY A 89 8.33 -6.54 -6.06
N ALA A 90 7.45 -7.11 -5.23
CA ALA A 90 7.86 -7.92 -4.09
C ALA A 90 8.54 -9.23 -4.52
N ASP A 91 8.04 -9.90 -5.55
CA ASP A 91 8.65 -11.10 -6.12
C ASP A 91 10.04 -10.83 -6.71
N LEU A 92 10.19 -9.72 -7.44
CA LEU A 92 11.48 -9.23 -7.95
C LEU A 92 12.46 -8.99 -6.80
N SER A 93 11.99 -8.36 -5.72
CA SER A 93 12.77 -8.11 -4.51
C SER A 93 13.19 -9.43 -3.83
N TYR A 94 12.33 -10.43 -3.82
CA TYR A 94 12.62 -11.74 -3.24
C TYR A 94 13.67 -12.48 -4.07
N ALA A 95 13.43 -12.65 -5.37
CA ALA A 95 14.36 -13.30 -6.27
C ALA A 95 15.75 -12.63 -6.26
N SER A 96 15.81 -11.30 -6.30
CA SER A 96 17.07 -10.54 -6.31
C SER A 96 17.85 -10.65 -4.99
N THR A 97 17.17 -10.61 -3.84
CA THR A 97 17.82 -10.74 -2.52
C THR A 97 18.56 -12.08 -2.40
N TYR A 98 18.02 -13.13 -3.00
CA TYR A 98 18.60 -14.48 -2.99
C TYR A 98 19.40 -14.81 -4.25
N GLN A 99 19.72 -13.81 -5.08
CA GLN A 99 20.54 -13.94 -6.31
C GLN A 99 19.99 -14.97 -7.32
N MET A 100 18.66 -15.11 -7.39
CA MET A 100 17.97 -15.98 -8.34
C MET A 100 17.84 -15.26 -9.69
N LYS A 101 18.95 -15.16 -10.42
CA LYS A 101 19.10 -14.31 -11.61
C LYS A 101 17.99 -14.48 -12.66
N GLN A 102 17.65 -15.73 -13.00
CA GLN A 102 16.61 -16.00 -13.99
C GLN A 102 15.26 -15.46 -13.53
N GLU A 103 14.91 -15.69 -12.26
CA GLU A 103 13.65 -15.18 -11.69
C GLU A 103 13.66 -13.67 -11.54
N THR A 104 14.79 -13.05 -11.17
CA THR A 104 14.94 -11.59 -11.20
C THR A 104 14.61 -11.02 -12.58
N MET A 105 15.12 -11.61 -13.65
CA MET A 105 14.83 -11.16 -15.01
C MET A 105 13.38 -11.44 -15.43
N ASN A 106 12.81 -12.58 -15.02
CA ASN A 106 11.42 -12.92 -15.28
C ASN A 106 10.47 -11.89 -14.62
N TYR A 107 10.69 -11.58 -13.33
CA TYR A 107 9.87 -10.61 -12.58
C TYR A 107 10.05 -9.17 -13.06
N LEU A 108 11.25 -8.80 -13.48
CA LEU A 108 11.50 -7.51 -14.12
C LEU A 108 10.66 -7.36 -15.41
N ASN A 109 10.60 -8.40 -16.24
CA ASN A 109 9.88 -8.33 -17.51
C ASN A 109 8.36 -8.19 -17.32
N VAL A 110 7.75 -8.95 -16.40
CA VAL A 110 6.32 -8.82 -16.12
C VAL A 110 5.98 -7.49 -15.42
N SER A 111 6.86 -6.99 -14.56
CA SER A 111 6.70 -5.66 -13.94
C SER A 111 6.72 -4.55 -15.00
N LYS A 112 7.66 -4.60 -15.95
CA LYS A 112 7.73 -3.64 -17.07
C LYS A 112 6.45 -3.66 -17.91
N LYS A 113 5.93 -4.85 -18.22
CA LYS A 113 4.68 -4.99 -18.94
C LYS A 113 3.52 -4.29 -18.21
N LEU A 114 3.41 -4.45 -16.90
CA LEU A 114 2.37 -3.79 -16.10
C LEU A 114 2.56 -2.27 -16.02
N ILE A 115 3.80 -1.79 -15.89
CA ILE A 115 4.14 -0.36 -15.94
C ILE A 115 3.67 0.25 -17.27
N ASP A 116 3.96 -0.41 -18.38
CA ASP A 116 3.56 0.02 -19.72
C ASP A 116 2.02 0.01 -19.87
N ASP A 117 1.36 -1.06 -19.40
CA ASP A 117 -0.11 -1.19 -19.44
C ASP A 117 -0.84 -0.16 -18.58
N LEU A 118 -0.25 0.22 -17.45
CA LEU A 118 -0.72 1.29 -16.54
C LEU A 118 -0.32 2.69 -17.02
N LYS A 119 0.45 2.76 -18.12
CA LYS A 119 0.96 4.00 -18.73
C LYS A 119 1.66 4.89 -17.69
N ILE A 120 2.43 4.28 -16.81
CA ILE A 120 3.23 5.01 -15.82
C ILE A 120 4.43 5.56 -16.58
N SER A 121 4.60 6.88 -16.59
CA SER A 121 5.67 7.53 -17.33
C SER A 121 7.01 7.26 -16.63
N THR A 122 7.65 6.17 -17.01
CA THR A 122 9.02 5.91 -16.58
C THR A 122 9.95 6.30 -17.73
N ALA A 123 10.48 7.52 -17.68
CA ALA A 123 11.66 7.88 -18.49
C ALA A 123 12.84 6.88 -18.29
N PHE A 124 12.72 6.05 -17.24
CA PHE A 124 13.70 5.13 -16.71
C PHE A 124 13.52 3.66 -17.12
N ASN A 125 12.45 3.23 -17.80
CA ASN A 125 12.15 1.78 -17.95
C ASN A 125 13.25 0.98 -18.70
N LYS A 126 13.92 1.59 -19.69
CA LYS A 126 15.02 0.95 -20.42
C LYS A 126 16.35 1.03 -19.65
N GLU A 127 16.63 2.17 -19.05
CA GLU A 127 17.84 2.38 -18.26
C GLU A 127 17.84 1.54 -16.97
N PHE A 128 16.70 1.42 -16.32
CA PHE A 128 16.49 0.58 -15.14
C PHE A 128 16.74 -0.90 -15.44
N ALA A 129 16.16 -1.41 -16.54
CA ALA A 129 16.39 -2.79 -16.95
C ALA A 129 17.88 -3.06 -17.25
N GLN A 130 18.54 -2.13 -17.95
CA GLN A 130 19.98 -2.24 -18.22
C GLN A 130 20.79 -2.23 -16.92
N ARG A 131 20.46 -1.34 -15.96
CA ARG A 131 21.11 -1.29 -14.66
C ARG A 131 20.98 -2.62 -13.90
N ILE A 132 19.82 -3.27 -13.95
CA ILE A 132 19.63 -4.60 -13.35
C ILE A 132 20.51 -5.65 -14.06
N GLU A 133 20.50 -5.69 -15.39
CA GLU A 133 21.31 -6.64 -16.17
C GLU A 133 22.80 -6.49 -15.88
N ASP A 134 23.30 -5.24 -15.87
CA ASP A 134 24.71 -4.92 -15.63
C ASP A 134 25.15 -5.26 -14.20
N ASN A 135 24.22 -5.30 -13.25
CA ASN A 135 24.49 -5.53 -11.83
C ASN A 135 23.88 -6.84 -11.30
N ILE A 136 23.45 -7.76 -12.18
CA ILE A 136 22.78 -9.00 -11.80
C ILE A 136 23.63 -9.92 -10.90
N ASP A 137 24.95 -9.75 -10.96
CA ASP A 137 25.95 -10.43 -10.12
C ASP A 137 26.30 -9.69 -8.82
N ASN A 138 25.90 -8.43 -8.70
CA ASN A 138 26.22 -7.59 -7.56
C ASN A 138 24.98 -7.41 -6.67
N LYS A 139 24.85 -8.28 -5.66
CA LYS A 139 23.71 -8.28 -4.73
C LYS A 139 23.45 -6.88 -4.16
N ASP A 140 24.45 -6.23 -3.58
CA ASP A 140 24.25 -4.94 -2.90
C ASP A 140 23.79 -3.83 -3.85
N GLU A 141 24.35 -3.78 -5.06
CA GLU A 141 23.93 -2.77 -6.05
C GLU A 141 22.55 -3.09 -6.64
N LEU A 142 22.26 -4.37 -6.89
CA LEU A 142 20.94 -4.82 -7.37
C LEU A 142 19.84 -4.45 -6.38
N ILE A 143 20.10 -4.67 -5.09
CA ILE A 143 19.23 -4.27 -3.98
C ILE A 143 18.92 -2.77 -4.04
N LYS A 144 19.95 -1.95 -4.19
CA LYS A 144 19.81 -0.50 -4.25
C LYS A 144 19.00 -0.07 -5.48
N ILE A 145 19.34 -0.60 -6.66
CA ILE A 145 18.64 -0.33 -7.92
C ILE A 145 17.14 -0.63 -7.79
N ILE A 146 16.79 -1.81 -7.27
CA ILE A 146 15.39 -2.21 -7.12
C ILE A 146 14.69 -1.32 -6.09
N THR A 147 15.31 -1.05 -4.94
CA THR A 147 14.73 -0.17 -3.92
C THR A 147 14.45 1.23 -4.46
N ASP A 148 15.41 1.81 -5.20
CA ASP A 148 15.25 3.11 -5.86
C ASP A 148 14.04 3.11 -6.82
N SER A 149 13.82 2.02 -7.55
CA SER A 149 12.68 1.92 -8.48
C SER A 149 11.31 1.93 -7.82
N PHE A 150 11.18 1.44 -6.57
CA PHE A 150 9.94 1.57 -5.81
C PHE A 150 9.64 3.03 -5.48
N TYR A 151 10.67 3.78 -5.07
CA TYR A 151 10.56 5.22 -4.80
C TYR A 151 10.21 5.99 -6.07
N ASP A 152 10.92 5.73 -7.18
CA ASP A 152 10.70 6.41 -8.46
C ASP A 152 9.30 6.13 -9.03
N THR A 153 8.84 4.88 -8.93
CA THR A 153 7.49 4.49 -9.39
C THR A 153 6.42 5.18 -8.55
N TYR A 154 6.59 5.19 -7.23
CA TYR A 154 5.68 5.86 -6.30
C TYR A 154 5.60 7.37 -6.59
N GLU A 155 6.75 8.04 -6.67
CA GLU A 155 6.83 9.48 -6.97
C GLU A 155 6.22 9.81 -8.35
N SER A 156 6.49 8.99 -9.36
CA SER A 156 5.92 9.19 -10.71
C SER A 156 4.39 9.14 -10.70
N LEU A 157 3.82 8.14 -10.01
CA LEU A 157 2.36 8.01 -9.88
C LEU A 157 1.73 9.21 -9.17
N LEU A 158 2.33 9.71 -8.09
CA LEU A 158 1.84 10.89 -7.39
C LEU A 158 1.93 12.17 -8.26
N ASN A 159 3.04 12.36 -8.96
CA ASN A 159 3.23 13.51 -9.84
C ASN A 159 2.26 13.51 -11.03
N GLU A 160 1.79 12.33 -11.45
CA GLU A 160 0.75 12.15 -12.47
C GLU A 160 -0.68 12.28 -11.91
N GLY A 161 -0.86 12.47 -10.60
CA GLY A 161 -2.17 12.49 -9.93
C GLY A 161 -2.87 11.12 -9.89
N LYS A 162 -2.10 10.03 -9.99
CA LYS A 162 -2.57 8.64 -9.96
C LYS A 162 -2.51 8.06 -8.54
N ASP A 163 -3.05 8.79 -7.57
CA ASP A 163 -2.98 8.46 -6.14
C ASP A 163 -3.59 7.08 -5.83
N ASN A 164 -4.74 6.77 -6.42
CA ASN A 164 -5.39 5.46 -6.25
C ASN A 164 -4.53 4.31 -6.79
N VAL A 165 -3.89 4.49 -7.96
CA VAL A 165 -3.00 3.46 -8.53
C VAL A 165 -1.78 3.27 -7.63
N SER A 166 -1.20 4.35 -7.13
CA SER A 166 -0.09 4.30 -6.16
C SER A 166 -0.46 3.53 -4.89
N LEU A 167 -1.63 3.80 -4.32
CA LEU A 167 -2.15 3.07 -3.16
C LEU A 167 -2.30 1.57 -3.44
N LEU A 168 -2.84 1.21 -4.61
CA LEU A 168 -3.01 -0.19 -4.99
C LEU A 168 -1.67 -0.90 -5.22
N VAL A 169 -0.70 -0.26 -5.88
CA VAL A 169 0.66 -0.81 -6.05
C VAL A 169 1.33 -1.05 -4.69
N MET A 170 1.23 -0.08 -3.78
CA MET A 170 1.77 -0.21 -2.43
C MET A 170 1.10 -1.35 -1.65
N THR A 171 -0.22 -1.46 -1.78
CA THR A 171 -1.01 -2.50 -1.13
C THR A 171 -0.65 -3.89 -1.64
N GLY A 172 -0.54 -4.08 -2.96
CA GLY A 172 -0.13 -5.35 -3.54
C GLY A 172 1.28 -5.77 -3.11
N SER A 173 2.20 -4.81 -3.02
CA SER A 173 3.56 -5.06 -2.49
C SER A 173 3.55 -5.46 -1.02
N TRP A 174 2.71 -4.84 -0.19
CA TRP A 174 2.59 -5.20 1.23
C TRP A 174 1.96 -6.59 1.40
N ILE A 175 0.91 -6.90 0.63
CA ILE A 175 0.24 -8.21 0.66
C ILE A 175 1.24 -9.33 0.33
N GLU A 176 1.99 -9.19 -0.76
CA GLU A 176 2.94 -10.23 -1.17
C GLU A 176 4.12 -10.33 -0.19
N GLY A 177 4.61 -9.20 0.33
CA GLY A 177 5.65 -9.19 1.37
C GLY A 177 5.23 -9.93 2.64
N LEU A 178 4.00 -9.70 3.12
CA LEU A 178 3.46 -10.43 4.28
C LEU A 178 3.23 -11.91 3.95
N PHE A 179 2.72 -12.24 2.76
CA PHE A 179 2.55 -13.63 2.34
C PHE A 179 3.88 -14.39 2.31
N ILE A 180 4.91 -13.86 1.67
CA ILE A 180 6.25 -14.47 1.63
C ILE A 180 6.78 -14.67 3.06
N THR A 181 6.61 -13.64 3.91
CA THR A 181 7.00 -13.70 5.33
C THR A 181 6.30 -14.86 6.05
N THR A 182 4.98 -15.00 5.93
CA THR A 182 4.24 -16.06 6.63
C THR A 182 4.61 -17.45 6.12
N GLN A 183 4.78 -17.62 4.81
CA GLN A 183 5.16 -18.91 4.24
C GLN A 183 6.58 -19.33 4.67
N ILE A 184 7.53 -18.39 4.74
CA ILE A 184 8.86 -18.65 5.31
C ILE A 184 8.74 -19.08 6.78
N THR A 185 7.95 -18.36 7.58
CA THR A 185 7.73 -18.69 9.00
C THR A 185 7.18 -20.12 9.19
N VAL A 186 6.24 -20.55 8.34
CA VAL A 186 5.68 -21.93 8.37
C VAL A 186 6.77 -22.98 8.16
N THR A 187 7.73 -22.71 7.27
CA THR A 187 8.77 -23.67 6.89
C THR A 187 10.01 -23.65 7.79
N SER A 188 10.12 -22.70 8.72
CA SER A 188 11.28 -22.55 9.59
C SER A 188 11.16 -23.35 10.88
N GLU A 189 12.24 -24.04 11.26
CA GLU A 189 12.36 -24.71 12.57
C GLU A 189 12.55 -23.71 13.74
N ASN A 190 13.11 -22.53 13.48
CA ASN A 190 13.27 -21.42 14.44
C ASN A 190 12.47 -20.21 13.95
N SER A 191 11.27 -20.02 14.50
CA SER A 191 10.32 -19.02 13.99
C SER A 191 10.31 -17.70 14.77
N SER A 192 11.02 -17.55 15.89
CA SER A 192 10.90 -16.38 16.77
C SER A 192 11.12 -15.05 16.05
N ASP A 193 12.21 -14.94 15.28
CA ASP A 193 12.55 -13.72 14.57
C ASP A 193 11.55 -13.44 13.44
N PHE A 194 11.06 -14.49 12.77
CA PHE A 194 10.05 -14.36 11.74
C PHE A 194 8.68 -13.96 12.31
N MET A 195 8.31 -14.47 13.49
CA MET A 195 7.09 -14.05 14.21
C MET A 195 7.17 -12.56 14.59
N THR A 196 8.35 -12.04 14.93
CA THR A 196 8.58 -10.60 15.11
C THR A 196 8.45 -9.82 13.80
N ILE A 197 9.01 -10.32 12.70
CA ILE A 197 8.87 -9.67 11.38
C ILE A 197 7.39 -9.62 10.94
N VAL A 198 6.62 -10.68 11.22
CA VAL A 198 5.16 -10.70 11.01
C VAL A 198 4.49 -9.64 11.87
N ALA A 199 4.79 -9.59 13.19
CA ALA A 199 4.21 -8.60 14.09
C ALA A 199 4.46 -7.15 13.62
N ASN A 200 5.66 -6.88 13.12
CA ASN A 200 6.06 -5.57 12.60
C ASN A 200 5.29 -5.13 11.33
N GLN A 201 4.48 -6.00 10.72
CA GLN A 201 3.59 -5.61 9.62
C GLN A 201 2.31 -4.88 10.08
N LYS A 202 2.05 -4.81 11.39
CA LYS A 202 0.94 -4.03 11.98
C LYS A 202 1.02 -2.55 11.62
N ASP A 203 2.17 -1.91 11.82
CA ASP A 203 2.33 -0.48 11.60
C ASP A 203 2.24 -0.10 10.11
N PRO A 204 2.90 -0.83 9.18
CA PRO A 204 2.68 -0.65 7.75
C PRO A 204 1.20 -0.79 7.35
N LEU A 205 0.48 -1.77 7.89
CA LEU A 205 -0.96 -1.92 7.62
C LEU A 205 -1.77 -0.74 8.14
N ASN A 206 -1.51 -0.28 9.36
CA ASN A 206 -2.16 0.91 9.92
C ASN A 206 -1.92 2.13 9.03
N LYS A 207 -0.68 2.31 8.54
CA LYS A 207 -0.33 3.40 7.65
C LYS A 207 -1.02 3.29 6.30
N LEU A 208 -1.16 2.09 5.73
CA LEU A 208 -1.96 1.88 4.52
C LEU A 208 -3.41 2.34 4.70
N PHE A 209 -4.05 1.96 5.81
CA PHE A 209 -5.41 2.43 6.13
C PHE A 209 -5.48 3.96 6.27
N GLU A 210 -4.50 4.58 6.91
CA GLU A 210 -4.40 6.05 7.03
C GLU A 210 -4.32 6.72 5.65
N LEU A 211 -3.52 6.17 4.74
CA LEU A 211 -3.33 6.70 3.38
C LEU A 211 -4.55 6.46 2.47
N MET A 212 -5.29 5.37 2.68
CA MET A 212 -6.51 5.05 1.94
C MET A 212 -7.71 5.87 2.42
N GLN A 213 -7.74 6.29 3.69
CA GLN A 213 -8.89 6.97 4.29
C GLN A 213 -9.40 8.21 3.52
N PRO A 214 -8.54 9.10 2.97
CA PRO A 214 -9.00 10.25 2.15
C PRO A 214 -9.67 9.84 0.84
N PHE A 215 -9.52 8.58 0.42
CA PHE A 215 -10.05 8.00 -0.80
C PHE A 215 -11.13 6.94 -0.52
N ALA A 216 -11.64 6.83 0.71
CA ALA A 216 -12.60 5.80 1.11
C ALA A 216 -13.95 5.83 0.36
N GLU A 217 -14.29 6.95 -0.31
CA GLU A 217 -15.47 7.08 -1.19
C GLU A 217 -15.22 6.55 -2.62
N ASP A 218 -13.96 6.30 -3.00
CA ASP A 218 -13.63 5.61 -4.23
C ASP A 218 -13.95 4.11 -4.07
N GLU A 219 -14.77 3.57 -4.97
CA GLU A 219 -15.26 2.19 -4.88
C GLU A 219 -14.13 1.16 -4.81
N VAL A 220 -13.05 1.37 -5.59
CA VAL A 220 -11.92 0.43 -5.65
C VAL A 220 -11.11 0.47 -4.36
N ILE A 221 -10.87 1.67 -3.81
CA ILE A 221 -10.16 1.83 -2.53
C ILE A 221 -11.00 1.30 -1.37
N SER A 222 -12.31 1.60 -1.35
CA SER A 222 -13.24 1.13 -0.34
C SER A 222 -13.31 -0.40 -0.29
N GLU A 223 -13.42 -1.04 -1.46
CA GLU A 223 -13.39 -2.50 -1.58
C GLU A 223 -12.07 -3.06 -1.05
N MET A 224 -10.94 -2.45 -1.40
CA MET A 224 -9.63 -2.89 -0.91
C MET A 224 -9.50 -2.75 0.62
N MET A 225 -10.00 -1.67 1.21
CA MET A 225 -10.03 -1.50 2.67
C MET A 225 -10.86 -2.60 3.34
N GLU A 226 -12.02 -2.96 2.78
CA GLU A 226 -12.85 -4.06 3.31
C GLU A 226 -12.18 -5.43 3.15
N THR A 227 -11.46 -5.68 2.05
CA THR A 227 -10.66 -6.91 1.87
C THR A 227 -9.55 -7.02 2.93
N LEU A 228 -8.91 -5.91 3.33
CA LEU A 228 -7.83 -5.91 4.33
C LEU A 228 -8.32 -5.86 5.79
N LYS A 229 -9.58 -5.51 6.01
CA LYS A 229 -10.15 -5.31 7.36
C LYS A 229 -10.07 -6.53 8.28
N PRO A 230 -10.24 -7.78 7.80
CA PRO A 230 -10.00 -8.96 8.64
C PRO A 230 -8.56 -9.03 9.15
N LEU A 231 -7.56 -8.78 8.30
CA LEU A 231 -6.15 -8.72 8.71
C LEU A 231 -5.92 -7.60 9.74
N LYS A 232 -6.49 -6.41 9.49
CA LYS A 232 -6.42 -5.29 10.42
C LYS A 232 -6.94 -5.64 11.80
N THR A 233 -8.08 -6.35 11.86
CA THR A 233 -8.70 -6.80 13.10
C THR A 233 -7.80 -7.76 13.87
N ILE A 234 -7.09 -8.66 13.18
CA ILE A 234 -6.16 -9.59 13.82
C ILE A 234 -4.91 -8.85 14.33
N PHE A 235 -4.33 -7.97 13.50
CA PHE A 235 -3.15 -7.17 13.88
C PHE A 235 -3.43 -6.21 15.04
N ASP A 236 -4.64 -5.69 15.17
CA ASP A 236 -5.01 -4.82 16.30
C ASP A 236 -4.88 -5.53 17.65
N GLN A 237 -4.99 -6.86 17.69
CA GLN A 237 -4.83 -7.69 18.89
C GLN A 237 -3.36 -8.03 19.21
N VAL A 238 -2.41 -7.68 18.33
CA VAL A 238 -0.98 -7.91 18.56
C VAL A 238 -0.44 -6.79 19.46
N GLU A 239 -0.12 -7.14 20.71
CA GLU A 239 0.40 -6.19 21.72
C GLU A 239 1.90 -6.38 22.03
N GLY A 240 2.48 -7.52 21.65
CA GLY A 240 3.89 -7.86 21.91
C GLY A 240 4.81 -7.65 20.71
N GLU A 241 6.12 -7.89 20.93
CA GLU A 241 7.15 -7.82 19.89
C GLU A 241 7.08 -8.96 18.86
N ALA A 242 6.28 -9.99 19.13
CA ALA A 242 6.04 -11.12 18.24
C ALA A 242 4.57 -11.52 18.30
N VAL A 243 4.05 -12.07 17.20
CA VAL A 243 2.72 -12.68 17.19
C VAL A 243 2.72 -13.99 17.97
N THR A 244 1.60 -14.30 18.63
CA THR A 244 1.39 -15.65 19.17
C THR A 244 1.18 -16.66 18.04
N GLN A 245 1.30 -17.96 18.33
CA GLN A 245 1.03 -19.00 17.34
C GLN A 245 -0.40 -18.91 16.77
N GLU A 246 -1.39 -18.65 17.62
CA GLU A 246 -2.79 -18.49 17.20
C GLU A 246 -2.98 -17.26 16.30
N GLN A 247 -2.36 -16.14 16.64
CA GLN A 247 -2.38 -14.93 15.82
C GLN A 247 -1.70 -15.17 14.48
N PHE A 248 -0.55 -15.85 14.48
CA PHE A 248 0.16 -16.21 13.27
C PHE A 248 -0.67 -17.07 12.34
N GLU A 249 -1.30 -18.15 12.85
CA GLU A 249 -2.17 -19.02 12.05
C GLU A 249 -3.36 -18.26 11.45
N ALA A 250 -3.95 -17.32 12.20
CA ALA A 250 -5.01 -16.46 11.69
C ALA A 250 -4.52 -15.51 10.59
N ILE A 251 -3.35 -14.89 10.78
CA ILE A 251 -2.72 -13.99 9.79
C ILE A 251 -2.36 -14.77 8.52
N GLU A 252 -1.68 -15.91 8.64
CA GLU A 252 -1.26 -16.75 7.52
C GLU A 252 -2.48 -17.16 6.68
N LYS A 253 -3.54 -17.66 7.33
CA LYS A 253 -4.76 -18.06 6.65
C LYS A 253 -5.40 -16.90 5.90
N GLU A 254 -5.54 -15.75 6.54
CA GLU A 254 -6.21 -14.60 5.92
C GLU A 254 -5.36 -13.98 4.81
N ILE A 255 -4.04 -13.84 4.99
CA ILE A 255 -3.18 -13.30 3.93
C ILE A 255 -3.13 -14.23 2.72
N THR A 256 -3.11 -15.56 2.93
CA THR A 256 -3.17 -16.54 1.83
C THR A 256 -4.47 -16.41 1.05
N LYS A 257 -5.61 -16.21 1.74
CA LYS A 257 -6.90 -15.94 1.09
C LYS A 257 -6.88 -14.63 0.29
N VAL A 258 -6.48 -13.53 0.91
CA VAL A 258 -6.40 -12.21 0.26
C VAL A 258 -5.48 -12.24 -0.95
N ARG A 259 -4.30 -12.84 -0.81
CA ARG A 259 -3.33 -12.99 -1.90
C ARG A 259 -3.93 -13.78 -3.06
N THR A 260 -4.59 -14.91 -2.76
CA THR A 260 -5.23 -15.76 -3.80
C THR A 260 -6.29 -14.99 -4.60
N GLU A 261 -7.04 -14.10 -3.95
CA GLU A 261 -8.05 -13.27 -4.61
C GLU A 261 -7.42 -12.24 -5.57
N ILE A 262 -6.26 -11.66 -5.23
CA ILE A 262 -5.63 -10.63 -6.06
C ILE A 262 -4.77 -11.20 -7.20
N VAL A 263 -4.15 -12.37 -7.03
CA VAL A 263 -3.29 -12.99 -8.06
C VAL A 263 -4.05 -13.93 -8.99
N GLY A 264 -5.24 -14.37 -8.57
CA GLY A 264 -6.08 -15.40 -9.20
C GLY A 264 -6.67 -15.04 -10.56
#